data_AF-A0A3A4RID8-F1
#
_entry.id   AF-A0A3A4RID8-F1
#
_cell.length_a   1.000
_cell.length_b   1.000
_cell.length_c   1.000
_cell.angle_alpha   90.00
_cell.angle_beta   90.00
_cell.angle_gamma   90.00
#
_symmetry.space_group_name_H-M   'P 1'
#
loop_
_entity.id
_entity.type
_entity.pdbx_description
1 polymer ?
#
loop_
_entity_poly.entity_id
_entity_poly.type
_entity_poly.pdbx_seq_one_letter_code
_entity_poly.pdbx_strand_id
1 'polypeptide(L)'
;MKPSANPLPKNSTPVDDDLADQARPGHGIPSQDPDPAAQSPLTPGEAKREANSVLAGGGVMVGAAAGAAIGSVVAGPVGAVVAGTVGAVAGALGGAAAGTLASPEPESAPDKVPGKKRAPAPSVPTISFIR
;
A
#
# COMPACT_ATOMS: atom_id res chain seq x y z
N MET A 1 42.39 24.64 11.58
CA MET A 1 41.86 23.60 12.48
C MET A 1 41.48 22.40 11.63
N LYS A 2 42.07 21.23 11.87
CA LYS A 2 41.71 19.99 11.15
C LYS A 2 40.44 19.42 11.79
N PRO A 3 39.38 19.07 11.02
CA PRO A 3 38.29 18.28 11.58
C PRO A 3 38.82 16.87 11.86
N SER A 4 38.79 16.48 13.13
CA SER A 4 39.11 15.12 13.56
C SER A 4 37.95 14.22 13.15
N ALA A 5 38.16 13.37 12.14
CA ALA A 5 37.19 12.35 11.77
C ALA A 5 37.14 11.31 12.90
N ASN A 6 36.09 11.36 13.72
CA ASN A 6 35.81 10.31 14.68
C ASN A 6 35.28 9.09 13.89
N PRO A 7 35.89 7.90 13.98
CA PRO A 7 35.35 6.73 13.29
C PRO A 7 33.99 6.38 13.90
N LEU A 8 32.93 6.44 13.10
CA LEU A 8 31.62 5.91 13.49
C LEU A 8 31.79 4.42 13.85
N PRO A 9 31.36 3.97 15.05
CA PRO A 9 31.36 2.56 15.37
C PRO A 9 30.41 1.84 14.40
N LYS A 10 30.93 0.89 13.64
CA LYS A 10 30.22 0.22 12.54
C LYS A 10 29.14 -0.77 12.99
N ASN A 11 28.94 -0.98 14.28
CA ASN A 11 27.96 -1.94 14.81
C ASN A 11 27.22 -1.35 16.02
N SER A 12 26.40 -0.33 15.84
CA SER A 12 25.32 -0.12 16.81
C SER A 12 24.28 -1.20 16.55
N THR A 13 24.17 -2.16 17.45
CA THR A 13 22.94 -2.96 17.58
C THR A 13 21.76 -2.00 17.53
N PRO A 14 20.68 -2.30 16.78
CA PRO A 14 19.44 -1.54 16.88
C PRO A 14 19.13 -1.34 18.37
N VAL A 15 18.98 -0.08 18.78
CA VAL A 15 18.70 0.27 20.19
C VAL A 15 17.32 -0.25 20.62
N ASP A 16 16.51 -0.61 19.63
CA ASP A 16 15.22 -1.26 19.77
C ASP A 16 15.18 -2.45 18.81
N ASP A 17 14.95 -3.65 19.35
CA ASP A 17 14.91 -4.89 18.57
C ASP A 17 13.73 -4.86 17.57
N ASP A 18 12.67 -4.11 17.89
CA ASP A 18 11.51 -3.94 17.03
C ASP A 18 11.80 -3.11 15.76
N LEU A 19 12.86 -2.30 15.78
CA LEU A 19 13.22 -1.40 14.70
C LEU A 19 13.80 -2.17 13.51
N ALA A 20 14.53 -3.25 13.80
CA ALA A 20 15.04 -4.16 12.78
C ALA A 20 13.92 -4.99 12.15
N ASP A 21 12.90 -5.34 12.93
CA ASP A 21 11.74 -6.10 12.46
C ASP A 21 10.77 -5.23 11.62
N GLN A 22 10.68 -3.93 11.91
CA GLN A 22 9.84 -2.98 11.17
C GLN A 22 10.50 -2.49 9.87
N ALA A 23 11.83 -2.46 9.80
CA ALA A 23 12.56 -1.97 8.64
C ALA A 23 12.65 -3.05 7.54
N ARG A 24 12.34 -2.66 6.29
CA ARG A 24 12.65 -3.53 5.14
C ARG A 24 14.18 -3.51 4.92
N PRO A 25 14.82 -4.65 4.56
CA PRO A 25 16.26 -4.68 4.32
C PRO A 25 16.69 -3.61 3.30
N GLY A 26 17.60 -2.72 3.72
CA GLY A 26 18.08 -1.60 2.89
C GLY A 26 17.27 -0.30 2.99
N HIS A 27 16.18 -0.29 3.75
CA HIS A 27 15.32 0.86 3.99
C HIS A 27 15.20 1.16 5.49
N GLY A 28 14.78 2.39 5.82
CA GLY A 28 14.51 2.79 7.20
C GLY A 28 13.14 2.32 7.68
N ILE A 29 12.58 3.03 8.67
CA ILE A 29 11.20 2.82 9.09
C ILE A 29 10.26 3.19 7.94
N PRO A 30 9.38 2.27 7.49
CA PRO A 30 8.48 2.52 6.36
C PRO A 30 7.74 3.86 6.48
N SER A 31 7.19 4.20 7.65
CA SER A 31 6.45 5.48 7.82
C SER A 31 7.28 6.76 7.63
N GLN A 32 8.62 6.66 7.61
CA GLN A 32 9.54 7.80 7.47
C GLN A 32 10.36 7.76 6.18
N ASP A 33 10.23 6.70 5.39
CA ASP A 33 10.95 6.55 4.11
C ASP A 33 9.98 6.78 2.94
N PRO A 34 10.12 7.89 2.18
CA PRO A 34 9.24 8.19 1.06
C PRO A 34 9.45 7.25 -0.14
N ASP A 35 10.49 6.41 -0.13
CA ASP A 35 10.68 5.39 -1.15
C ASP A 35 9.53 4.38 -1.10
N PRO A 36 8.76 4.17 -2.19
CA PRO A 36 7.72 3.15 -2.25
C PRO A 36 8.22 1.74 -1.92
N ALA A 37 9.50 1.45 -2.20
CA ALA A 37 10.13 0.18 -1.88
C ALA A 37 10.34 -0.03 -0.37
N ALA A 38 10.30 1.04 0.44
CA ALA A 38 10.31 0.92 1.89
C ALA A 38 8.94 0.54 2.47
N GLN A 39 7.84 0.80 1.74
CA GLN A 39 6.49 0.46 2.18
C GLN A 39 6.19 -1.04 2.03
N SER A 40 5.28 -1.56 2.86
CA SER A 40 4.75 -2.90 2.65
C SER A 40 3.64 -2.85 1.59
N PRO A 41 3.80 -3.51 0.43
CA PRO A 41 2.80 -3.48 -0.63
C PRO A 41 1.55 -4.27 -0.24
N LEU A 42 0.38 -3.75 -0.60
CA LEU A 42 -0.89 -4.47 -0.46
C LEU A 42 -0.96 -5.62 -1.46
N THR A 43 -1.55 -6.73 -1.05
CA THR A 43 -1.95 -7.76 -2.01
C THR A 43 -3.03 -7.20 -2.96
N PRO A 44 -3.18 -7.75 -4.18
CA PRO A 44 -4.24 -7.31 -5.09
C PRO A 44 -5.65 -7.38 -4.49
N GLY A 45 -5.90 -8.35 -3.60
CA GLY A 45 -7.17 -8.49 -2.90
C GLY A 45 -7.40 -7.40 -1.85
N GLU A 46 -6.36 -7.05 -1.09
CA GLU A 46 -6.41 -5.95 -0.10
C GLU A 46 -6.56 -4.61 -0.80
N ALA A 47 -5.77 -4.34 -1.84
CA ALA A 47 -5.87 -3.10 -2.63
C ALA A 47 -7.28 -2.91 -3.20
N LYS A 48 -7.92 -3.96 -3.71
CA LYS A 48 -9.30 -3.89 -4.19
C LYS A 48 -10.32 -3.60 -3.08
N ARG A 49 -10.13 -4.19 -1.89
CA ARG A 49 -11.02 -3.95 -0.74
C ARG A 49 -10.86 -2.52 -0.22
N GLU A 50 -9.63 -2.04 -0.12
CA GLU A 50 -9.34 -0.68 0.29
C GLU A 50 -9.88 0.33 -0.71
N ALA A 51 -9.66 0.13 -2.02
CA ALA A 51 -10.21 1.00 -3.06
C ALA A 51 -11.75 1.05 -3.02
N ASN A 52 -12.42 -0.09 -2.84
CA ASN A 52 -13.87 -0.13 -2.70
C ASN A 52 -14.33 0.60 -1.43
N SER A 53 -13.61 0.42 -0.31
CA SER A 53 -13.91 1.12 0.94
C SER A 53 -13.73 2.63 0.82
N VAL A 54 -12.65 3.10 0.19
CA VAL A 54 -12.39 4.52 -0.05
C VAL A 54 -13.50 5.11 -0.91
N LEU A 55 -13.91 4.40 -1.96
CA LEU A 55 -14.92 4.95 -2.86
C LEU A 55 -16.33 4.90 -2.28
N ALA A 56 -16.67 3.86 -1.51
CA ALA A 56 -17.89 3.84 -0.72
C ALA A 56 -17.89 4.98 0.31
N GLY A 57 -16.79 5.19 1.02
CA GLY A 57 -16.65 6.26 2.01
C GLY A 57 -16.71 7.67 1.38
N GLY A 58 -16.04 7.87 0.25
CA GLY A 58 -16.15 9.11 -0.52
C GLY A 58 -17.57 9.34 -1.04
N GLY A 59 -18.21 8.26 -1.51
CA GLY A 59 -19.60 8.24 -1.91
C GLY A 59 -20.55 8.65 -0.79
N VAL A 60 -20.38 8.13 0.42
CA VAL A 60 -21.13 8.55 1.63
C VAL A 60 -21.08 10.06 1.80
N MET A 61 -19.89 10.66 1.76
CA MET A 61 -19.73 12.08 2.01
C MET A 61 -20.39 12.94 0.93
N VAL A 62 -20.13 12.64 -0.35
CA VAL A 62 -20.71 13.40 -1.47
C VAL A 62 -22.22 13.21 -1.51
N GLY A 63 -22.70 11.98 -1.33
CA GLY A 63 -24.12 11.67 -1.31
C GLY A 63 -24.85 12.33 -0.14
N ALA A 64 -24.25 12.33 1.06
CA ALA A 64 -24.80 13.00 2.22
C ALA A 64 -24.90 14.51 2.00
N ALA A 65 -23.84 15.13 1.49
CA ALA A 65 -23.82 16.57 1.21
C ALA A 65 -24.87 16.94 0.15
N ALA A 66 -24.94 16.19 -0.96
CA ALA A 66 -25.93 16.42 -2.01
C ALA A 66 -27.37 16.22 -1.50
N GLY A 67 -27.60 15.14 -0.77
CA GLY A 67 -28.89 14.84 -0.15
C GLY A 67 -29.31 15.93 0.84
N ALA A 68 -28.41 16.36 1.72
CA ALA A 68 -28.67 17.43 2.67
C ALA A 68 -28.96 18.76 1.98
N ALA A 69 -28.21 19.10 0.93
CA ALA A 69 -28.45 20.31 0.14
C ALA A 69 -29.86 20.32 -0.46
N ILE A 70 -30.25 19.24 -1.16
CA ILE A 70 -31.59 19.11 -1.75
C ILE A 70 -32.67 19.11 -0.66
N GLY A 71 -32.48 18.33 0.40
CA GLY A 71 -33.42 18.23 1.52
C GLY A 71 -33.61 19.54 2.26
N SER A 72 -32.57 20.35 2.37
CA SER A 72 -32.65 21.68 2.99
C SER A 72 -33.55 22.63 2.20
N VAL A 73 -33.49 22.59 0.87
CA VAL A 73 -34.32 23.42 -0.01
C VAL A 73 -35.77 22.97 0.03
N VAL A 74 -36.01 21.66 0.06
CA VAL A 74 -37.37 21.08 -0.03
C VAL A 74 -38.12 21.12 1.30
N ALA A 75 -37.45 20.81 2.41
CA ALA A 75 -38.10 20.61 3.72
C ALA A 75 -37.33 21.23 4.90
N GLY A 76 -36.43 22.18 4.63
CA GLY A 76 -35.69 22.90 5.67
C GLY A 76 -34.72 22.01 6.46
N PRO A 77 -34.40 22.37 7.72
CA PRO A 77 -33.38 21.67 8.51
C PRO A 77 -33.66 20.17 8.71
N VAL A 78 -34.92 19.79 8.93
CA VAL A 78 -35.30 18.37 9.08
C VAL A 78 -35.11 17.63 7.76
N GLY A 79 -35.48 18.25 6.64
CA GLY A 79 -35.22 17.72 5.30
C GLY A 79 -33.74 17.47 5.05
N ALA A 80 -32.86 18.36 5.49
CA ALA A 80 -31.41 18.20 5.36
C ALA A 80 -30.89 16.95 6.08
N VAL A 81 -31.37 16.67 7.30
CA VAL A 81 -30.95 15.49 8.06
C VAL A 81 -31.46 14.19 7.42
N VAL A 82 -32.75 14.15 7.06
CA VAL A 82 -33.36 12.95 6.46
C VAL A 82 -32.77 12.68 5.07
N ALA A 83 -32.75 13.69 4.21
CA ALA A 83 -32.22 13.52 2.87
C ALA A 83 -30.69 13.35 2.86
N GLY A 84 -29.97 13.92 3.84
CA GLY A 84 -28.54 13.67 4.01
C GLY A 84 -28.24 12.22 4.37
N THR A 85 -29.01 11.59 5.26
CA THR A 85 -28.82 10.17 5.58
C THR A 85 -29.19 9.26 4.41
N VAL A 86 -30.29 9.53 3.71
CA VAL A 86 -30.66 8.80 2.47
C VAL A 86 -29.59 8.98 1.39
N GLY A 87 -29.12 10.21 1.21
CA GLY A 87 -28.05 10.55 0.28
C GLY A 87 -26.74 9.86 0.62
N ALA A 88 -26.40 9.72 1.90
CA ALA A 88 -25.22 8.99 2.36
C ALA A 88 -25.27 7.52 1.93
N VAL A 89 -26.41 6.84 2.11
CA VAL A 89 -26.58 5.44 1.73
C VAL A 89 -26.52 5.27 0.20
N ALA A 90 -27.25 6.12 -0.53
CA ALA A 90 -27.22 6.11 -2.00
C ALA A 90 -25.80 6.39 -2.52
N GLY A 91 -25.10 7.33 -1.89
CA GLY A 91 -23.73 7.68 -2.17
C GLY A 91 -22.75 6.54 -1.90
N ALA A 92 -22.89 5.83 -0.78
CA ALA A 92 -22.06 4.67 -0.45
C ALA A 92 -22.16 3.58 -1.52
N LEU A 93 -23.39 3.24 -1.89
CA LEU A 93 -23.69 2.21 -2.89
C LEU A 93 -23.23 2.65 -4.29
N GLY A 94 -23.52 3.89 -4.67
CA GLY A 94 -23.11 4.47 -5.94
C GLY A 94 -21.59 4.59 -6.07
N GLY A 95 -20.92 4.99 -4.98
CA GLY A 95 -19.47 5.01 -4.85
C GLY A 95 -18.90 3.61 -5.05
N ALA A 96 -19.29 2.64 -4.22
CA ALA A 96 -18.83 1.25 -4.35
C ALA A 96 -19.00 0.71 -5.78
N ALA A 97 -20.15 0.96 -6.41
CA ALA A 97 -20.42 0.54 -7.79
C ALA A 97 -19.51 1.23 -8.81
N ALA A 98 -19.33 2.55 -8.73
CA ALA A 98 -18.47 3.30 -9.64
C ALA A 98 -17.01 2.80 -9.62
N GLY A 99 -16.53 2.29 -8.49
CA GLY A 99 -15.15 1.80 -8.35
C GLY A 99 -14.88 0.52 -9.10
N THR A 100 -15.92 -0.29 -9.28
CA THR A 100 -15.84 -1.49 -10.11
C THR A 100 -15.74 -1.16 -11.60
N LEU A 101 -16.27 0.00 -12.03
CA LEU A 101 -16.21 0.47 -13.41
C LEU A 101 -14.90 1.23 -13.72
N ALA A 102 -14.32 1.89 -12.71
CA ALA A 102 -13.11 2.68 -12.85
C ALA A 102 -11.81 1.91 -12.57
N SER A 103 -11.89 0.62 -12.20
CA SER A 103 -10.71 -0.20 -11.94
C SER A 103 -9.93 -0.43 -13.25
N PRO A 104 -8.68 0.06 -13.37
CA PRO A 104 -7.85 -0.27 -14.53
C PRO A 104 -7.56 -1.78 -14.58
N GLU A 105 -7.39 -2.33 -15.78
CA GLU A 105 -6.85 -3.68 -15.94
C GLU A 105 -5.49 -3.78 -15.24
N PRO A 106 -5.14 -4.92 -14.62
CA PRO A 106 -3.86 -5.06 -13.97
C PRO A 106 -2.77 -4.79 -15.00
N GLU A 107 -2.07 -3.66 -14.84
CA GLU A 107 -0.80 -3.46 -15.52
C GLU A 107 0.06 -4.66 -15.15
N SER A 108 0.52 -5.38 -16.17
CA SER A 108 1.43 -6.51 -16.02
C SER A 108 2.51 -6.13 -15.02
N ALA A 109 2.53 -6.85 -13.89
CA ALA A 109 3.59 -6.75 -12.90
C ALA A 109 4.94 -6.66 -13.63
N PRO A 110 5.87 -5.79 -13.20
CA PRO A 110 7.19 -5.75 -13.79
C PRO A 110 7.74 -7.16 -13.83
N ASP A 111 8.06 -7.55 -15.05
CA ASP A 111 8.48 -8.85 -15.52
C ASP A 111 9.28 -9.59 -14.44
N LYS A 112 8.92 -10.85 -14.18
CA LYS A 112 9.75 -11.73 -13.35
C LYS A 112 11.16 -11.63 -13.91
N VAL A 113 12.08 -11.04 -13.13
CA VAL A 113 13.50 -10.97 -13.46
C VAL A 113 13.89 -12.33 -14.05
N PRO A 114 14.30 -12.40 -15.33
CA PRO A 114 14.53 -13.67 -15.99
C PRO A 114 15.51 -14.46 -15.15
N GLY A 115 15.05 -15.61 -14.64
CA GLY A 115 15.89 -16.54 -13.92
C GLY A 115 17.10 -16.83 -14.79
N LYS A 116 18.24 -16.25 -14.41
CA LYS A 116 19.54 -16.52 -15.00
C LYS A 116 19.68 -18.04 -15.01
N LYS A 117 19.60 -18.66 -16.20
CA LYS A 117 19.86 -20.09 -16.38
C LYS A 117 21.19 -20.36 -15.68
N ARG A 118 21.15 -21.06 -14.55
CA ARG A 118 22.37 -21.58 -13.94
C ARG A 118 22.95 -22.53 -14.98
N ALA A 119 24.10 -22.15 -15.53
CA ALA A 119 24.90 -23.05 -16.34
C ALA A 119 25.13 -24.36 -15.56
N PRO A 120 25.19 -25.53 -16.22
CA PRO A 120 25.49 -26.77 -15.54
C PRO A 120 26.84 -26.62 -14.81
N ALA A 121 26.86 -27.04 -13.54
CA ALA A 121 28.03 -26.99 -12.69
C ALA A 121 29.21 -27.75 -13.34
N PRO A 122 30.45 -27.24 -13.25
CA PRO A 122 31.61 -27.98 -13.72
C PRO A 122 31.76 -29.26 -12.90
N SER A 123 31.90 -30.40 -13.60
CA SER A 123 32.15 -31.70 -13.00
C SER A 123 33.46 -31.68 -12.22
N VAL A 124 33.38 -31.88 -10.91
CA VAL A 124 34.54 -32.07 -10.04
C VAL A 124 35.14 -33.44 -10.36
N PRO A 125 36.42 -33.55 -10.76
CA PRO A 125 37.05 -34.85 -10.95
C PRO A 125 37.34 -35.48 -9.57
N THR A 126 36.66 -36.59 -9.27
CA THR A 126 37.01 -37.44 -8.12
C THR A 126 38.34 -38.13 -8.41
N ILE A 127 39.42 -37.61 -7.81
CA ILE A 127 40.69 -38.32 -7.68
C ILE A 127 40.53 -39.30 -6.53
N SER A 128 40.47 -40.61 -6.82
CA SER A 128 40.60 -41.64 -5.78
C SER A 128 41.88 -42.44 -6.03
N PHE A 129 42.80 -42.29 -5.09
CA PHE A 129 44.06 -42.99 -4.97
C PHE A 129 43.83 -44.46 -4.57
N ILE A 130 44.47 -45.38 -5.31
CA ILE A 130 45.16 -46.61 -4.86
C ILE A 130 44.58 -47.31 -3.60
N ARG A 131 43.92 -48.45 -3.81
CA ARG A 131 44.34 -49.77 -3.27
C ARG A 131 43.52 -50.91 -3.86
#